data_AF-A0A109QX13-F1
#
_entry.id   AF-A0A109QX13-F1
#
_cell.length_a   1.000
_cell.length_b   1.000
_cell.length_c   1.000
_cell.angle_alpha   90.00
_cell.angle_beta   90.00
_cell.angle_gamma   90.00
#
_symmetry.space_group_name_H-M   'P 1'
#
loop_
_entity.id
_entity.type
_entity.pdbx_description
1 polymer ?
#
loop_
_entity_poly.entity_id
_entity_poly.type
_entity_poly.pdbx_seq_one_letter_code
_entity_poly.pdbx_strand_id
1 'polypeptide(L)'
;MATAATMRDRFAGQLVIDETLRQQTGATPRTATQRFFGRSPLADEARSWYLGAVGEIAVGGILERLPEGWSTRHALPVGTKGTDIDHLVVGPGGVFTINTKHHAGKSIWVARRTLMVDGHRQPYIPAATSEAGKVAKLLGARMPHPVPVQPLLVMVDPKRITVKERPERVRVLNSHEVRRWLREQPAVLSAEAVADVLAVIDDPASWRSTEAGDPVAARARFAALHDEVRAARKRRRAWGFAGMAGMLALLGGLLALLPTLVPLMFGALAG
;
A
#
# COMPACT_ATOMS: atom_id res chain seq x y z
N MET A 1 -22.78 15.90 -16.98
CA MET A 1 -21.52 16.05 -17.75
C MET A 1 -20.40 15.53 -16.89
N ALA A 2 -19.63 14.54 -17.34
CA ALA A 2 -18.49 14.05 -16.59
C ALA A 2 -17.41 15.13 -16.57
N THR A 3 -17.25 15.83 -15.44
CA THR A 3 -16.08 16.67 -15.20
C THR A 3 -14.86 15.76 -15.20
N ALA A 4 -14.00 15.90 -16.21
CA ALA A 4 -12.69 15.29 -16.18
C ALA A 4 -11.95 15.90 -14.99
N ALA A 5 -11.90 15.17 -13.86
CA ALA A 5 -11.06 15.57 -12.75
C ALA A 5 -9.65 15.79 -13.30
N THR A 6 -9.09 16.99 -13.09
CA THR A 6 -7.74 17.25 -13.56
C THR A 6 -6.81 16.31 -12.80
N MET A 7 -5.70 15.89 -13.40
CA MET A 7 -4.78 14.97 -12.72
C MET A 7 -4.27 15.50 -11.37
N ARG A 8 -4.34 16.81 -11.16
CA ARG A 8 -4.01 17.51 -9.90
C ARG A 8 -4.99 17.23 -8.76
N ASP A 9 -6.26 16.97 -9.09
CA ASP A 9 -7.33 16.80 -8.09
C ASP A 9 -7.39 15.37 -7.54
N ARG A 10 -6.63 14.45 -8.16
CA ARG A 10 -6.60 13.04 -7.78
C ARG A 10 -5.66 12.85 -6.59
N PHE A 11 -6.08 12.01 -5.65
CA PHE A 11 -5.31 11.72 -4.45
C PHE A 11 -4.78 10.28 -4.43
N ALA A 12 -3.76 10.05 -3.62
CA ALA A 12 -3.13 8.74 -3.46
C ALA A 12 -4.15 7.67 -3.03
N GLY A 13 -4.19 6.55 -3.76
CA GLY A 13 -5.11 5.46 -3.46
C GLY A 13 -6.54 5.64 -3.97
N GLN A 14 -6.88 6.71 -4.71
CA GLN A 14 -8.28 6.99 -5.10
C GLN A 14 -8.96 5.78 -5.79
N LEU A 15 -8.32 5.19 -6.79
CA LEU A 15 -8.93 4.10 -7.56
C LEU A 15 -9.08 2.81 -6.76
N VAL A 16 -8.08 2.48 -5.93
CA VAL A 16 -8.15 1.32 -5.04
C VAL A 16 -9.11 1.54 -3.88
N ILE A 17 -9.36 2.79 -3.47
CA ILE A 17 -10.38 3.18 -2.50
C ILE A 17 -11.78 2.94 -3.09
N ASP A 18 -12.02 3.41 -4.30
CA ASP A 18 -13.30 3.21 -4.99
C ASP A 18 -13.61 1.71 -5.10
N GLU A 19 -12.61 0.91 -5.50
CA GLU A 19 -12.73 -0.54 -5.58
C GLU A 19 -12.91 -1.20 -4.19
N THR A 20 -12.21 -0.74 -3.17
CA THR A 20 -12.41 -1.20 -1.78
C THR A 20 -13.86 -0.98 -1.35
N LEU A 21 -14.40 0.22 -1.57
CA LEU A 21 -15.76 0.57 -1.17
C LEU A 21 -16.81 -0.20 -1.99
N ARG A 22 -16.53 -0.43 -3.29
CA ARG A 22 -17.38 -1.24 -4.15
C ARG A 22 -17.51 -2.67 -3.62
N GLN A 23 -16.38 -3.31 -3.30
CA GLN A 23 -16.37 -4.67 -2.75
C GLN A 23 -16.94 -4.72 -1.32
N GLN A 24 -16.84 -3.62 -0.57
CA GLN A 24 -17.37 -3.53 0.79
C GLN A 24 -18.90 -3.34 0.83
N THR A 25 -19.55 -2.91 -0.25
CA THR A 25 -20.98 -2.53 -0.27
C THR A 25 -21.92 -3.71 0.09
N GLY A 26 -21.49 -4.96 -0.10
CA GLY A 26 -22.23 -6.18 0.26
C GLY A 26 -21.80 -6.84 1.57
N ALA A 27 -20.93 -6.22 2.38
CA ALA A 27 -20.37 -6.87 3.56
C ALA A 27 -21.43 -7.14 4.64
N THR A 28 -21.46 -8.37 5.16
CA THR A 28 -22.37 -8.74 6.26
C THR A 28 -22.10 -7.89 7.51
N PRO A 29 -23.13 -7.21 8.07
CA PRO A 29 -22.97 -6.43 9.29
C PRO A 29 -22.47 -7.28 10.46
N ARG A 30 -21.52 -6.73 11.23
CA ARG A 30 -21.02 -7.37 12.45
C ARG A 30 -22.04 -7.29 13.58
N THR A 31 -22.25 -8.39 14.29
CA THR A 31 -23.03 -8.43 15.53
C THR A 31 -22.33 -7.67 16.67
N ALA A 32 -23.06 -7.35 17.75
CA ALA A 32 -22.49 -6.70 18.92
C ALA A 32 -21.32 -7.51 19.54
N THR A 33 -21.48 -8.83 19.66
CA THR A 33 -20.44 -9.74 20.16
C THR A 33 -19.20 -9.75 19.25
N GLN A 34 -19.38 -9.78 17.93
CA GLN A 34 -18.28 -9.71 16.98
C GLN A 34 -17.52 -8.38 17.05
N ARG A 35 -18.21 -7.27 17.27
CA ARG A 35 -17.57 -5.96 17.47
C ARG A 35 -16.74 -5.93 18.75
N PHE A 36 -17.28 -6.51 19.82
CA PHE A 36 -16.63 -6.62 21.13
C PHE A 36 -15.30 -7.38 21.07
N PHE A 37 -15.28 -8.56 20.43
CA PHE A 37 -14.06 -9.36 20.23
C PHE A 37 -13.13 -8.84 19.12
N GLY A 38 -13.48 -7.73 18.46
CA GLY A 38 -12.62 -7.11 17.46
C GLY A 38 -12.59 -7.83 16.10
N ARG A 39 -13.71 -8.43 15.68
CA ARG A 39 -13.88 -8.91 14.30
C ARG A 39 -13.76 -7.72 13.33
N SER A 40 -12.98 -7.91 12.27
CA SER A 40 -12.78 -6.90 11.21
C SER A 40 -14.11 -6.58 10.53
N PRO A 41 -14.41 -5.30 10.22
CA PRO A 41 -15.55 -4.92 9.37
C PRO A 41 -15.31 -5.24 7.89
N LEU A 42 -14.05 -5.39 7.50
CA LEU A 42 -13.62 -5.55 6.12
C LEU A 42 -14.09 -6.89 5.55
N ALA A 43 -14.79 -6.85 4.41
CA ALA A 43 -15.09 -8.03 3.60
C ALA A 43 -13.80 -8.68 3.09
N ASP A 44 -13.82 -9.99 2.86
CA ASP A 44 -12.62 -10.70 2.43
C ASP A 44 -12.22 -10.31 1.00
N GLU A 45 -13.19 -10.03 0.14
CA GLU A 45 -13.03 -9.55 -1.23
C GLU A 45 -12.44 -8.13 -1.28
N ALA A 46 -12.76 -7.30 -0.28
CA ALA A 46 -12.24 -5.94 -0.15
C ALA A 46 -10.83 -5.89 0.45
N ARG A 47 -10.32 -7.01 0.99
CA ARG A 47 -9.10 -7.03 1.79
C ARG A 47 -7.85 -6.62 1.02
N SER A 48 -7.65 -7.18 -0.18
CA SER A 48 -6.48 -6.88 -1.01
C SER A 48 -6.49 -5.41 -1.46
N TRP A 49 -7.64 -4.91 -1.88
CA TRP A 49 -7.85 -3.52 -2.30
C TRP A 49 -7.62 -2.53 -1.14
N TYR A 50 -8.17 -2.83 0.04
CA TYR A 50 -7.94 -2.04 1.23
C TYR A 50 -6.46 -1.96 1.61
N LEU A 51 -5.73 -3.08 1.54
CA LEU A 51 -4.29 -3.08 1.80
C LEU A 51 -3.52 -2.26 0.75
N GLY A 52 -3.93 -2.34 -0.52
CA GLY A 52 -3.43 -1.49 -1.60
C GLY A 52 -3.61 -0.01 -1.29
N ALA A 53 -4.85 0.41 -0.97
CA ALA A 53 -5.19 1.78 -0.60
C ALA A 53 -4.35 2.29 0.58
N VAL A 54 -4.20 1.49 1.64
CA VAL A 54 -3.35 1.86 2.79
C VAL A 54 -1.89 2.06 2.36
N GLY A 55 -1.38 1.20 1.48
CA GLY A 55 -0.02 1.33 0.93
C GLY A 55 0.15 2.60 0.13
N GLU A 56 -0.74 2.84 -0.83
CA GLU A 56 -0.70 4.02 -1.71
C GLU A 56 -0.84 5.32 -0.92
N ILE A 57 -1.75 5.39 0.07
CA ILE A 57 -1.87 6.55 0.96
C ILE A 57 -0.56 6.78 1.73
N ALA A 58 0.06 5.72 2.25
CA ALA A 58 1.33 5.84 2.98
C ALA A 58 2.45 6.40 2.10
N VAL A 59 2.57 5.91 0.86
CA VAL A 59 3.54 6.41 -0.11
C VAL A 59 3.20 7.84 -0.55
N GLY A 60 1.92 8.15 -0.80
CA GLY A 60 1.44 9.49 -1.11
C GLY A 60 1.88 10.52 -0.07
N GLY A 61 1.67 10.23 1.21
CA GLY A 61 2.12 11.10 2.30
C GLY A 61 3.65 11.26 2.37
N ILE A 62 4.43 10.28 1.91
CA ILE A 62 5.90 10.41 1.78
C ILE A 62 6.27 11.37 0.65
N LEU A 63 5.57 11.29 -0.48
CA LEU A 63 5.80 12.11 -1.66
C LEU A 63 5.37 13.58 -1.47
N GLU A 64 4.31 13.83 -0.69
CA GLU A 64 3.89 15.18 -0.28
C GLU A 64 4.98 15.96 0.47
N ARG A 65 5.99 15.28 1.02
CA ARG A 65 7.12 15.88 1.73
C ARG A 65 8.36 16.08 0.86
N LEU A 66 8.26 15.87 -0.45
CA LEU A 66 9.33 16.24 -1.38
C LEU A 66 9.51 17.77 -1.39
N PRO A 67 10.75 18.26 -1.61
CA PRO A 67 11.00 19.69 -1.61
C PRO A 67 10.41 20.36 -2.87
N GLU A 68 10.48 21.68 -2.91
CA GLU A 68 10.12 22.47 -4.09
C GLU A 68 10.84 21.97 -5.36
N GLY A 69 10.18 22.14 -6.51
CA GLY A 69 10.61 21.61 -7.80
C GLY A 69 10.17 20.18 -8.07
N TRP A 70 9.65 19.46 -7.07
CA TRP A 70 9.04 18.15 -7.24
C TRP A 70 7.52 18.25 -7.28
N SER A 71 6.90 17.48 -8.15
CA SER A 71 5.45 17.37 -8.30
C SER A 71 5.02 15.92 -8.36
N THR A 72 3.93 15.58 -7.69
CA THR A 72 3.35 14.24 -7.70
C THR A 72 1.95 14.28 -8.30
N ARG A 73 1.60 13.25 -9.07
CA ARG A 73 0.25 12.96 -9.55
C ARG A 73 -0.13 11.54 -9.14
N HIS A 74 -1.41 11.33 -8.87
CA HIS A 74 -1.91 10.08 -8.29
C HIS A 74 -2.92 9.40 -9.20
N ALA A 75 -2.98 8.08 -9.09
CA ALA A 75 -4.02 7.26 -9.71
C ALA A 75 -4.17 7.49 -11.23
N LEU A 76 -3.06 7.55 -11.98
CA LEU A 76 -3.07 7.85 -13.41
C LEU A 76 -3.76 6.71 -14.18
N PRO A 77 -4.77 6.99 -15.03
CA PRO A 77 -5.58 5.95 -15.63
C PRO A 77 -4.97 5.49 -16.97
N VAL A 78 -3.87 4.75 -16.92
CA VAL A 78 -3.04 4.40 -18.10
C VAL A 78 -3.42 3.09 -18.79
N GLY A 79 -4.15 3.16 -19.90
CA GLY A 79 -4.40 2.02 -20.79
C GLY A 79 -5.83 1.50 -20.72
N THR A 80 -6.03 0.18 -20.77
CA THR A 80 -7.35 -0.47 -20.72
C THR A 80 -7.86 -0.60 -19.27
N LYS A 81 -9.14 -0.98 -19.09
CA LYS A 81 -9.77 -1.12 -17.76
C LYS A 81 -8.87 -1.89 -16.78
N GLY A 82 -8.50 -1.27 -15.66
CA GLY A 82 -7.84 -1.91 -14.52
C GLY A 82 -6.30 -1.84 -14.48
N THR A 83 -5.65 -1.11 -15.40
CA THR A 83 -4.21 -0.81 -15.27
C THR A 83 -4.01 0.66 -14.98
N ASP A 84 -3.77 1.00 -13.73
CA ASP A 84 -3.58 2.37 -13.30
C ASP A 84 -2.20 2.49 -12.61
N ILE A 85 -1.61 3.69 -12.64
CA ILE A 85 -0.34 3.97 -11.95
C ILE A 85 -0.65 4.70 -10.65
N ASP A 86 -0.18 4.14 -9.55
CA ASP A 86 -0.42 4.66 -8.20
C ASP A 86 0.11 6.09 -8.05
N HIS A 87 1.36 6.33 -8.45
CA HIS A 87 1.97 7.67 -8.44
C HIS A 87 2.89 7.92 -9.64
N LEU A 88 2.87 9.15 -10.15
CA LEU A 88 3.88 9.71 -11.02
C LEU A 88 4.56 10.88 -10.32
N VAL A 89 5.88 10.85 -10.26
CA VAL A 89 6.69 11.92 -9.67
C VAL A 89 7.54 12.55 -10.77
N VAL A 90 7.49 13.87 -10.86
CA VAL A 90 8.29 14.68 -11.80
C VAL A 90 9.08 15.69 -10.98
N GLY A 91 10.38 15.79 -11.22
CA GLY A 91 11.22 16.81 -10.58
C GLY A 91 12.61 16.87 -11.21
N PRO A 92 13.57 17.57 -10.57
CA PRO A 92 14.91 17.74 -11.14
C PRO A 92 15.61 16.41 -11.47
N GLY A 93 15.33 15.36 -10.68
CA GLY A 93 15.90 14.03 -10.87
C GLY A 93 15.35 13.25 -12.07
N GLY A 94 14.28 13.72 -12.73
CA GLY A 94 13.62 13.03 -13.84
C GLY A 94 12.15 12.71 -13.58
N VAL A 95 11.63 11.75 -14.35
CA VAL A 95 10.24 11.26 -14.28
C VAL A 95 10.22 9.84 -13.73
N PHE A 96 9.40 9.58 -12.71
CA PHE A 96 9.34 8.30 -12.01
C PHE A 96 7.90 7.81 -11.90
N THR A 97 7.63 6.60 -12.37
CA THR A 97 6.40 5.88 -12.00
C THR A 97 6.64 5.09 -10.73
N ILE A 98 5.69 5.09 -9.82
CA ILE A 98 5.77 4.38 -8.56
C ILE A 98 4.61 3.41 -8.47
N ASN A 99 4.97 2.13 -8.38
CA ASN A 99 4.05 1.05 -8.07
C ASN A 99 4.23 0.66 -6.60
N THR A 100 3.16 0.71 -5.84
CA THR A 100 3.15 0.48 -4.40
C THR A 100 2.64 -0.92 -4.09
N LYS A 101 3.34 -1.63 -3.20
CA LYS A 101 2.98 -2.98 -2.76
C LYS A 101 3.10 -3.10 -1.25
N HIS A 102 1.94 -3.25 -0.60
CA HIS A 102 1.87 -3.38 0.85
C HIS A 102 2.05 -4.84 1.29
N HIS A 103 3.21 -5.13 1.88
CA HIS A 103 3.66 -6.47 2.24
C HIS A 103 4.12 -6.52 3.71
N ALA A 104 3.23 -6.10 4.61
CA ALA A 104 3.51 -5.98 6.04
C ALA A 104 4.09 -7.26 6.65
N GLY A 105 5.31 -7.20 7.18
CA GLY A 105 5.99 -8.33 7.84
C GLY A 105 6.49 -9.44 6.90
N LYS A 106 6.40 -9.24 5.58
CA LYS A 106 6.82 -10.22 4.57
C LYS A 106 8.28 -10.04 4.16
N SER A 107 8.89 -11.14 3.74
CA SER A 107 10.26 -11.17 3.24
C SER A 107 10.27 -10.95 1.74
N ILE A 108 10.96 -9.92 1.28
CA ILE A 108 11.09 -9.61 -0.15
C ILE A 108 12.46 -10.07 -0.64
N TRP A 109 12.49 -10.83 -1.72
CA TRP A 109 13.73 -11.26 -2.37
C TRP A 109 13.71 -10.84 -3.83
N VAL A 110 14.81 -10.28 -4.30
CA VAL A 110 14.95 -9.76 -5.67
C VAL A 110 16.24 -10.30 -6.28
N ALA A 111 16.11 -10.90 -7.47
CA ALA A 111 17.24 -11.22 -8.33
C ALA A 111 16.89 -10.93 -9.79
N ARG A 112 17.53 -9.90 -10.35
CA ARG A 112 17.45 -9.51 -11.75
C ARG A 112 15.99 -9.25 -12.19
N ARG A 113 15.30 -10.26 -12.72
CA ARG A 113 13.90 -10.17 -13.21
C ARG A 113 12.89 -10.85 -12.30
N THR A 114 13.35 -11.48 -11.22
CA THR A 114 12.51 -12.24 -10.29
C THR A 114 12.36 -11.47 -9.00
N LEU A 115 11.10 -11.32 -8.57
CA LEU A 115 10.75 -10.83 -7.25
C LEU A 115 9.91 -11.89 -6.55
N MET A 116 10.24 -12.18 -5.29
CA MET A 116 9.53 -13.13 -4.45
C MET A 116 9.06 -12.46 -3.16
N VAL A 117 7.86 -12.81 -2.72
CA VAL A 117 7.28 -12.43 -1.43
C VAL A 117 7.07 -13.71 -0.64
N ASP A 118 7.77 -13.88 0.49
CA ASP A 118 7.72 -15.10 1.31
C ASP A 118 7.88 -16.40 0.48
N GLY A 119 8.79 -16.40 -0.49
CA GLY A 119 9.03 -17.57 -1.34
C GLY A 119 8.14 -17.68 -2.58
N HIS A 120 7.12 -16.83 -2.73
CA HIS A 120 6.20 -16.86 -3.88
C HIS A 120 6.58 -15.81 -4.92
N ARG A 121 6.79 -16.24 -6.17
CA ARG A 121 7.13 -15.36 -7.29
C ARG A 121 5.99 -14.39 -7.60
N GLN A 122 6.33 -13.12 -7.85
CA GLN A 122 5.38 -12.06 -8.17
C GLN A 122 5.72 -11.39 -9.52
N PRO A 123 4.73 -11.00 -10.32
CA PRO A 123 4.93 -10.34 -11.61
C PRO A 123 5.13 -8.82 -11.50
N TYR A 124 5.66 -8.29 -10.39
CA TYR A 124 5.69 -6.84 -10.15
C TYR A 124 6.71 -6.08 -11.01
N ILE A 125 7.89 -6.65 -11.25
CA ILE A 125 8.93 -6.03 -12.10
C ILE A 125 8.41 -5.78 -13.53
N PRO A 126 7.85 -6.77 -14.24
CA PRO A 126 7.31 -6.53 -15.58
C PRO A 126 6.11 -5.56 -15.58
N ALA A 127 5.25 -5.60 -14.55
CA ALA A 127 4.13 -4.66 -14.42
C ALA A 127 4.63 -3.20 -14.31
N ALA A 128 5.56 -2.92 -13.37
CA ALA A 128 6.14 -1.59 -13.20
C ALA A 128 6.88 -1.11 -14.45
N THR A 129 7.55 -2.03 -15.17
CA THR A 129 8.22 -1.70 -16.44
C THR A 129 7.20 -1.32 -17.53
N SER A 130 6.08 -2.05 -17.62
CA SER A 130 5.00 -1.75 -18.57
C SER A 130 4.36 -0.39 -18.28
N GLU A 131 4.10 -0.10 -17.01
CA GLU A 131 3.57 1.18 -16.52
C GLU A 131 4.47 2.36 -16.91
N ALA A 132 5.78 2.28 -16.62
CA ALA A 132 6.74 3.30 -17.07
C ALA A 132 6.75 3.45 -18.61
N GLY A 133 6.70 2.34 -19.34
CA GLY A 133 6.65 2.35 -20.80
C GLY A 133 5.41 3.06 -21.37
N LYS A 134 4.25 2.94 -20.72
CA LYS A 134 3.04 3.66 -21.11
C LYS A 134 3.18 5.18 -20.95
N VAL A 135 3.75 5.64 -19.83
CA VAL A 135 3.99 7.07 -19.60
C VAL A 135 5.08 7.60 -20.54
N ALA A 136 6.16 6.84 -20.76
CA ALA A 136 7.20 7.23 -21.71
C ALA A 136 6.64 7.37 -23.14
N LYS A 137 5.75 6.46 -23.55
CA LYS A 137 5.05 6.54 -24.84
C LYS A 137 4.13 7.76 -24.92
N LEU A 138 3.40 8.06 -23.84
CA LEU A 138 2.53 9.24 -23.76
C LEU A 138 3.35 10.54 -23.93
N LEU A 139 4.45 10.66 -23.19
CA LEU A 139 5.34 11.82 -23.25
C LEU A 139 6.02 11.94 -24.61
N GLY A 140 6.55 10.83 -25.16
CA GLY A 140 7.24 10.82 -26.45
C GLY A 140 6.34 11.18 -27.65
N ALA A 141 5.01 11.09 -27.50
CA ALA A 141 4.07 11.53 -28.53
C ALA A 141 3.80 13.05 -28.52
N ARG A 142 4.17 13.75 -27.45
CA ARG A 142 3.81 15.16 -27.21
C ARG A 142 5.00 16.06 -26.91
N MET A 143 6.14 15.47 -26.54
CA MET A 143 7.39 16.16 -26.24
C MET A 143 8.36 16.06 -27.44
N PRO A 144 9.16 17.10 -27.72
CA PRO A 144 10.11 17.09 -28.83
C PRO A 144 11.26 16.10 -28.66
N HIS A 145 11.52 15.64 -27.43
CA HIS A 145 12.59 14.72 -27.09
C HIS A 145 12.07 13.57 -26.23
N PRO A 146 12.65 12.36 -26.34
CA PRO A 146 12.31 11.25 -25.46
C PRO A 146 12.59 11.61 -23.99
N VAL A 147 11.59 11.48 -23.13
CA VAL A 147 11.72 11.66 -21.68
C VAL A 147 11.80 10.28 -21.03
N PRO A 148 12.95 9.86 -20.50
CA PRO A 148 13.06 8.58 -19.81
C PRO A 148 12.17 8.56 -18.56
N VAL A 149 11.40 7.49 -18.41
CA VAL A 149 10.56 7.25 -17.23
C VAL A 149 11.14 6.07 -16.45
N GLN A 150 11.56 6.32 -15.21
CA GLN A 150 12.20 5.34 -14.35
C GLN A 150 11.17 4.67 -13.43
N PRO A 151 10.89 3.36 -13.56
CA PRO A 151 9.97 2.68 -12.67
C PRO A 151 10.59 2.41 -11.30
N LEU A 152 9.83 2.73 -10.26
CA LEU A 152 10.09 2.38 -8.87
C LEU A 152 9.03 1.37 -8.40
N LEU A 153 9.49 0.32 -7.74
CA LEU A 153 8.64 -0.63 -7.04
C LEU A 153 8.85 -0.45 -5.53
N VAL A 154 7.84 0.08 -4.85
CA VAL A 154 7.92 0.49 -3.45
C VAL A 154 7.20 -0.51 -2.57
N MET A 155 7.95 -1.12 -1.65
CA MET A 155 7.45 -2.08 -0.68
C MET A 155 7.11 -1.35 0.62
N VAL A 156 5.85 -1.43 1.05
CA VAL A 156 5.36 -0.84 2.30
C VAL A 156 5.39 -1.89 3.41
N ASP A 157 6.03 -1.55 4.53
CA ASP A 157 6.22 -2.36 5.73
C ASP A 157 6.80 -3.79 5.55
N PRO A 158 7.72 -4.07 4.60
CA PRO A 158 8.33 -5.40 4.52
C PRO A 158 9.17 -5.69 5.77
N LYS A 159 9.25 -6.96 6.17
CA LYS A 159 10.17 -7.40 7.23
C LYS A 159 11.62 -7.20 6.83
N ARG A 160 11.95 -7.49 5.57
CA ARG A 160 13.26 -7.24 4.96
C ARG A 160 13.16 -7.24 3.44
N ILE A 161 14.09 -6.56 2.79
CA ILE A 161 14.32 -6.65 1.34
C ILE A 161 15.73 -7.18 1.12
N THR A 162 15.86 -8.30 0.42
CA THR A 162 17.14 -8.89 0.04
C THR A 162 17.31 -8.79 -1.47
N VAL A 163 18.26 -7.98 -1.91
CA VAL A 163 18.59 -7.82 -3.33
C VAL A 163 19.87 -8.62 -3.62
N LYS A 164 19.74 -9.74 -4.31
CA LYS A 164 20.89 -10.55 -4.77
C LYS A 164 21.49 -9.98 -6.04
N GLU A 165 20.64 -9.58 -6.97
CA GLU A 165 21.03 -8.90 -8.21
C GLU A 165 20.00 -7.82 -8.49
N ARG A 166 20.46 -6.60 -8.78
CA ARG A 166 19.58 -5.45 -9.03
C ARG A 166 18.90 -5.59 -10.40
N PRO A 167 17.58 -5.38 -10.51
CA PRO A 167 16.93 -5.28 -11.82
C PRO A 167 17.52 -4.11 -12.61
N GLU A 168 17.74 -4.31 -13.92
CA GLU A 168 18.36 -3.30 -14.78
C GLU A 168 17.52 -2.02 -14.89
N ARG A 169 16.19 -2.16 -15.01
CA ARG A 169 15.27 -1.05 -15.29
C ARG A 169 14.42 -0.62 -14.12
N VAL A 170 14.25 -1.45 -13.08
CA VAL A 170 13.32 -1.20 -11.96
C VAL A 170 14.11 -1.06 -10.67
N ARG A 171 13.86 0.03 -9.94
CA ARG A 171 14.42 0.21 -8.61
C ARG A 171 13.42 -0.29 -7.58
N VAL A 172 13.81 -1.29 -6.78
CA VAL A 172 13.01 -1.79 -5.65
C VAL A 172 13.45 -1.07 -4.38
N LEU A 173 12.52 -0.44 -3.67
CA LEU A 173 12.79 0.34 -2.46
C LEU A 173 11.85 -0.06 -1.32
N ASN A 174 12.30 0.13 -0.10
CA ASN A 174 11.38 0.27 1.02
C ASN A 174 10.77 1.69 1.01
N SER A 175 9.49 1.81 1.36
CA SER A 175 8.77 3.08 1.44
C SER A 175 9.55 4.20 2.15
N HIS A 176 10.20 3.93 3.28
CA HIS A 176 10.95 4.95 4.03
C HIS A 176 12.20 5.49 3.31
N GLU A 177 12.70 4.77 2.30
CA GLU A 177 13.88 5.16 1.50
C GLU A 177 13.49 6.09 0.33
N VAL A 178 12.23 6.05 -0.12
CA VAL A 178 11.77 6.66 -1.39
C VAL A 178 12.11 8.14 -1.47
N ARG A 179 11.73 8.93 -0.45
CA ARG A 179 11.97 10.38 -0.44
C ARG A 179 13.45 10.72 -0.51
N ARG A 180 14.28 9.99 0.23
CA ARG A 180 15.73 10.21 0.24
C ARG A 180 16.31 9.85 -1.13
N TRP A 181 15.96 8.68 -1.65
CA TRP A 181 16.45 8.18 -2.93
C TRP A 181 16.10 9.12 -4.09
N LEU A 182 14.86 9.63 -4.15
CA LEU A 182 14.44 10.61 -5.17
C LEU A 182 15.28 11.89 -5.12
N ARG A 183 15.52 12.45 -3.92
CA ARG A 183 16.32 13.67 -3.73
C ARG A 183 17.80 13.50 -4.09
N GLU A 184 18.32 12.28 -4.00
CA GLU A 184 19.71 11.96 -4.33
C GLU A 184 19.92 11.68 -5.83
N GLN A 185 18.86 11.73 -6.65
CA GLN A 185 19.02 11.58 -8.10
C GLN A 185 19.70 12.82 -8.70
N PRO A 186 20.64 12.64 -9.66
CA PRO A 186 21.26 13.76 -10.37
C PRO A 186 20.22 14.66 -11.02
N ALA A 187 20.42 15.98 -10.98
CA ALA A 187 19.55 16.91 -11.67
C ALA A 187 19.74 16.78 -13.19
N VAL A 188 18.73 16.23 -13.87
CA VAL A 188 18.69 16.01 -15.32
C VAL A 188 17.59 16.78 -16.03
N LEU A 189 16.60 17.30 -15.29
CA LEU A 189 15.56 18.17 -15.82
C LEU A 189 15.70 19.59 -15.25
N SER A 190 15.61 20.59 -16.12
CA SER A 190 15.44 21.99 -15.74
C SER A 190 14.03 22.23 -15.19
N ALA A 191 13.81 23.35 -14.50
CA ALA A 191 12.48 23.74 -14.03
C ALA A 191 11.47 23.90 -15.18
N GLU A 192 11.91 24.42 -16.33
CA GLU A 192 11.11 24.53 -17.55
C GLU A 192 10.73 23.16 -18.09
N ALA A 193 11.69 22.23 -18.22
CA ALA A 193 11.40 20.87 -18.67
C ALA A 193 10.45 20.11 -17.72
N VAL A 194 10.56 20.34 -16.40
CA VAL A 194 9.59 19.83 -15.42
C VAL A 194 8.19 20.41 -15.69
N ALA A 195 8.08 21.72 -15.94
CA ALA A 195 6.81 22.36 -16.24
C ALA A 195 6.18 21.82 -17.54
N ASP A 196 6.98 21.62 -18.59
CA ASP A 196 6.50 21.06 -19.87
C ASP A 196 5.99 19.63 -19.72
N VAL A 197 6.74 18.78 -19.00
CA VAL A 197 6.29 17.42 -18.68
C VAL A 197 4.98 17.45 -17.90
N LEU A 198 4.88 18.33 -16.90
CA LEU A 198 3.65 18.46 -16.11
C LEU A 198 2.48 18.99 -16.93
N ALA A 199 2.70 19.87 -17.92
CA ALA A 199 1.64 20.34 -18.81
C ALA A 199 1.04 19.18 -19.62
N VAL A 200 1.89 18.27 -20.15
CA VAL A 200 1.42 17.07 -20.86
C VAL A 200 0.66 16.12 -19.93
N ILE A 201 1.16 15.94 -18.70
CA ILE A 201 0.54 15.06 -17.69
C ILE A 201 -0.77 15.64 -17.16
N ASP A 202 -0.89 16.96 -17.05
CA ASP A 202 -2.08 17.63 -16.52
C ASP A 202 -3.17 17.82 -17.57
N ASP A 203 -2.85 17.67 -18.87
CA ASP A 203 -3.83 17.68 -19.95
C ASP A 203 -4.84 16.52 -19.79
N PRO A 204 -6.13 16.82 -19.53
CA PRO A 204 -7.16 15.79 -19.40
C PRO A 204 -7.31 14.92 -20.66
N ALA A 205 -6.98 15.45 -21.85
CA ALA A 205 -7.04 14.70 -23.11
C ALA A 205 -5.94 13.62 -23.23
N SER A 206 -4.93 13.66 -22.36
CA SER A 206 -3.92 12.60 -22.24
C SER A 206 -4.47 11.32 -21.60
N TRP A 207 -5.65 11.39 -20.98
CA TRP A 207 -6.17 10.34 -20.13
C TRP A 207 -7.54 9.85 -20.58
N ARG A 208 -7.81 8.56 -20.34
CA ARG A 208 -9.16 8.04 -20.50
C ARG A 208 -10.09 8.70 -19.47
N SER A 209 -11.34 8.94 -19.87
CA SER A 209 -12.39 9.28 -18.91
C SER A 209 -12.57 8.13 -17.91
N THR A 210 -12.66 8.46 -16.63
CA THR A 210 -13.03 7.54 -15.56
C THR A 210 -14.37 7.97 -15.01
N GLU A 211 -15.28 7.04 -14.77
CA GLU A 211 -16.45 7.28 -13.93
C GLU A 211 -15.97 7.44 -12.47
N ALA A 212 -15.43 8.61 -12.16
CA ALA A 212 -15.09 8.95 -10.79
C ALA A 212 -16.40 9.36 -10.11
N GLY A 213 -16.81 8.59 -9.09
CA GLY A 213 -17.79 9.08 -8.12
C GLY A 213 -17.24 10.30 -7.36
N ASP A 214 -17.99 10.79 -6.37
CA ASP A 214 -17.49 11.88 -5.52
C ASP A 214 -16.20 11.46 -4.77
N PRO A 215 -15.02 12.00 -5.13
CA PRO A 215 -13.75 11.56 -4.55
C PRO A 215 -13.61 11.96 -3.08
N VAL A 216 -14.25 13.07 -2.68
CA VAL A 216 -14.23 13.56 -1.30
C VAL A 216 -15.06 12.63 -0.42
N ALA A 217 -16.25 12.27 -0.87
CA ALA A 217 -17.09 11.30 -0.16
C ALA A 217 -16.43 9.91 -0.10
N ALA A 218 -15.81 9.44 -1.19
CA ALA A 218 -15.08 8.17 -1.21
C ALA A 218 -13.93 8.16 -0.18
N ARG A 219 -13.13 9.24 -0.14
CA ARG A 219 -12.04 9.40 0.84
C ARG A 219 -12.56 9.39 2.28
N ALA A 220 -13.64 10.11 2.57
CA ALA A 220 -14.24 10.15 3.91
C ALA A 220 -14.78 8.77 4.34
N ARG A 221 -15.48 8.06 3.45
CA ARG A 221 -15.98 6.70 3.70
C ARG A 221 -14.85 5.71 3.95
N PHE A 222 -13.78 5.79 3.17
CA PHE A 222 -12.61 4.95 3.39
C PHE A 222 -11.91 5.25 4.72
N ALA A 223 -11.76 6.53 5.10
CA ALA A 223 -11.18 6.91 6.39
C ALA A 223 -11.97 6.30 7.55
N ALA A 224 -13.30 6.39 7.52
CA ALA A 224 -14.17 5.77 8.52
C ALA A 224 -13.99 4.24 8.57
N LEU A 225 -13.98 3.57 7.41
CA LEU A 225 -13.72 2.13 7.34
C LEU A 225 -12.33 1.76 7.90
N HIS A 226 -11.31 2.54 7.57
CA HIS A 226 -9.95 2.36 8.04
C HIS A 226 -9.85 2.45 9.57
N ASP A 227 -10.49 3.45 10.17
CA ASP A 227 -10.55 3.62 11.61
C ASP A 227 -11.27 2.45 12.30
N GLU A 228 -12.37 1.96 11.73
CA GLU A 228 -13.05 0.77 12.24
C GLU A 228 -12.18 -0.49 12.17
N VAL A 229 -11.43 -0.69 11.08
CA VAL A 229 -10.49 -1.80 10.92
C VAL A 229 -9.38 -1.72 11.96
N ARG A 230 -8.81 -0.53 12.19
CA ARG A 230 -7.78 -0.30 13.21
C ARG A 230 -8.31 -0.54 14.62
N ALA A 231 -9.49 -0.02 14.94
CA ALA A 231 -10.14 -0.23 16.23
C ALA A 231 -10.42 -1.71 16.49
N ALA A 232 -10.91 -2.45 15.48
CA ALA A 232 -11.12 -3.88 15.56
C ALA A 232 -9.81 -4.65 15.79
N ARG A 233 -8.73 -4.29 15.08
CA ARG A 233 -7.39 -4.87 15.29
C ARG A 233 -6.87 -4.61 16.71
N LYS A 234 -7.05 -3.40 17.25
CA LYS A 234 -6.65 -3.05 18.62
C LYS A 234 -7.41 -3.89 19.65
N ARG A 235 -8.73 -4.00 19.52
CA ARG A 235 -9.58 -4.85 20.40
C ARG A 235 -9.16 -6.31 20.34
N ARG A 236 -8.95 -6.86 19.15
CA ARG A 236 -8.52 -8.26 18.98
C ARG A 236 -7.16 -8.54 19.65
N ARG A 237 -6.20 -7.60 19.55
CA ARG A 237 -4.92 -7.72 20.26
C ARG A 237 -5.11 -7.69 21.78
N ALA A 238 -5.93 -6.77 22.29
CA ALA A 238 -6.25 -6.69 23.71
C ALA A 238 -6.88 -8.00 24.23
N TRP A 239 -7.86 -8.56 23.51
CA TRP A 239 -8.43 -9.86 23.85
C TRP A 239 -7.43 -11.01 23.78
N GLY A 240 -6.52 -11.01 22.81
CA GLY A 240 -5.43 -11.98 22.76
C GLY A 240 -4.52 -11.92 23.99
N PHE A 241 -4.18 -10.71 24.46
CA PHE A 241 -3.40 -10.53 25.69
C PHE A 241 -4.19 -10.95 26.94
N ALA A 242 -5.46 -10.57 27.04
CA ALA A 242 -6.31 -10.96 28.16
C ALA A 242 -6.48 -12.48 28.25
N GLY A 243 -6.68 -13.15 27.11
CA GLY A 243 -6.75 -14.61 27.05
C GLY A 243 -5.44 -15.28 27.49
N MET A 244 -4.29 -14.78 27.03
CA MET A 244 -2.97 -15.27 27.45
C MET A 244 -2.75 -15.10 28.97
N ALA A 245 -3.08 -13.92 29.52
CA ALA A 245 -2.98 -13.65 30.94
C ALA A 245 -3.89 -14.55 31.78
N GLY A 246 -5.13 -14.77 31.33
CA GLY A 246 -6.06 -15.70 31.97
C GLY A 246 -5.54 -17.14 31.99
N MET A 247 -4.96 -17.61 30.87
CA MET A 247 -4.37 -18.95 30.78
C MET A 247 -3.16 -19.12 31.73
N LEU A 248 -2.29 -18.10 31.82
CA LEU A 248 -1.16 -18.09 32.74
C LEU A 248 -1.61 -18.08 34.21
N ALA A 249 -2.66 -17.33 34.54
CA ALA A 249 -3.23 -17.29 35.88
C ALA A 249 -3.84 -18.65 36.28
N LEU A 250 -4.54 -19.33 35.36
CA LEU A 250 -5.06 -20.68 35.57
C LEU A 250 -3.93 -21.70 35.78
N LEU A 251 -2.88 -21.64 34.97
CA LEU A 251 -1.70 -22.51 35.11
C LEU A 251 -0.98 -22.27 36.45
N GLY A 252 -0.80 -21.00 36.84
CA GLY A 252 -0.22 -20.63 38.13
C GLY A 252 -1.06 -21.10 39.31
N GLY A 253 -2.40 -20.97 39.22
CA GLY A 253 -3.32 -21.49 40.22
C GLY A 253 -3.25 -23.02 40.35
N LEU A 254 -3.20 -23.74 39.22
CA LEU A 254 -3.04 -25.20 39.22
C LEU A 254 -1.70 -25.63 39.83
N LEU A 255 -0.61 -24.95 39.48
CA LEU A 255 0.71 -25.19 40.06
C LEU A 255 0.74 -24.90 41.57
N ALA A 256 0.07 -23.84 42.02
CA ALA A 256 -0.04 -23.49 43.44
C ALA A 256 -0.87 -24.50 44.25
N LEU A 257 -1.73 -25.29 43.61
CA LEU A 257 -2.49 -26.37 44.23
C LEU A 257 -1.71 -27.71 44.29
N LEU A 258 -0.58 -27.86 43.58
CA LEU A 258 0.23 -29.08 43.61
C LEU A 258 0.76 -29.43 45.01
N PRO A 259 1.30 -28.49 45.83
CA PRO A 259 1.79 -28.82 47.18
C PRO A 259 0.70 -29.30 48.13
N THR A 260 -0.56 -28.92 47.88
CA THR A 260 -1.71 -29.38 48.67
C THR A 260 -2.25 -30.74 48.22
N LEU A 261 -2.08 -31.09 46.94
CA LEU A 261 -2.59 -32.35 46.38
C LEU A 261 -1.61 -33.52 46.53
N VAL A 262 -0.30 -33.26 46.50
CA VAL A 262 0.74 -34.29 46.64
C VAL A 262 0.65 -35.07 47.97
N PRO A 263 0.48 -34.43 49.15
CA PRO A 263 0.35 -35.15 50.41
C PRO A 263 -0.92 -36.02 50.50
N LEU A 264 -2.03 -35.58 49.89
CA LEU A 264 -3.30 -36.32 49.87
C LEU A 264 -3.23 -37.60 49.02
N MET A 265 -2.44 -37.60 47.93
CA MET A 265 -2.23 -38.79 47.11
C MET A 265 -1.27 -39.81 47.75
N PHE A 266 -0.23 -39.36 48.46
CA PHE A 266 0.69 -40.26 49.16
C PHE A 266 0.13 -40.77 50.50
N GLY A 267 -0.74 -40.00 51.18
CA GLY A 267 -1.42 -40.44 52.39
C GLY A 267 -2.48 -41.53 52.16
N ALA A 268 -3.11 -41.57 50.99
CA ALA A 268 -4.13 -42.56 50.63
C ALA A 268 -3.56 -43.92 50.16
N LEU A 269 -2.26 -44.01 49.85
CA LEU A 269 -1.57 -45.25 49.45
C LEU A 269 -0.86 -45.95 50.62
N ALA A 270 -0.81 -45.31 51.80
CA ALA A 270 -0.13 -45.81 53.00
C ALA A 270 -1.11 -46.25 54.11
N GLY A 271 -2.41 -46.37 53.81
CA GLY A 271 -3.46 -46.82 54.73
C GLY A 271 -4.13 -48.09 54.27
#